data_AF-A0A9D4HWV6-F1
#
_entry.id   AF-A0A9D4HWV6-F1
#
_cell.length_a   1.000
_cell.length_b   1.000
_cell.length_c   1.000
_cell.angle_alpha   90.00
_cell.angle_beta   90.00
_cell.angle_gamma   90.00
#
_symmetry.space_group_name_H-M   'P 1'
#
loop_
_entity.id
_entity.type
_entity.pdbx_description
1 polymer ?
#
loop_
_entity_poly.entity_id
_entity_poly.type
_entity_poly.pdbx_seq_one_letter_code
_entity_poly.pdbx_strand_id
1 'polypeptide(L)'
;MATLREKQKSSCERKERRTSDGREKEQANRQVMMTMKEAKEKLTDEQFITFNNHRQYELQDFSNRFCEKAGSYAMEVSTETLKTVVNSTNNTSADINMNGDKQKEETSFKYLGETLPKDGITMETEAMARRNM
;
A
#
# COMPACT_ATOMS: atom_id res chain seq x y z
N MET A 1 4.63 -70.97 -5.58
CA MET A 1 4.80 -70.34 -6.91
C MET A 1 3.61 -69.41 -7.13
N ALA A 2 3.76 -68.09 -6.89
CA ALA A 2 2.67 -67.14 -7.11
C ALA A 2 2.27 -67.11 -8.59
N THR A 3 0.97 -67.15 -8.87
CA THR A 3 0.46 -67.26 -10.24
C THR A 3 0.66 -65.96 -11.02
N LEU A 4 0.80 -66.04 -12.35
CA LEU A 4 1.00 -64.86 -13.22
C LEU A 4 -0.04 -63.75 -12.99
N ARG A 5 -1.27 -64.13 -12.61
CA ARG A 5 -2.38 -63.21 -12.29
C ARG A 5 -2.11 -62.37 -11.03
N GLU A 6 -1.50 -62.93 -10.00
CA GLU A 6 -1.16 -62.22 -8.75
C GLU A 6 -0.01 -61.23 -8.95
N LYS A 7 0.98 -61.59 -9.79
CA LYS A 7 2.09 -60.70 -10.14
C LYS A 7 1.63 -59.48 -10.95
N GLN A 8 0.64 -59.65 -11.83
CA GLN A 8 0.06 -58.54 -12.59
C GLN A 8 -0.78 -57.59 -11.71
N LYS A 9 -1.57 -58.14 -10.77
CA LYS A 9 -2.38 -57.35 -9.84
C LYS A 9 -1.52 -56.47 -8.92
N SER A 10 -0.46 -57.03 -8.34
CA SER A 10 0.46 -56.25 -7.47
C SER A 10 1.26 -55.19 -8.24
N SER A 11 1.55 -55.42 -9.52
CA SER A 11 2.19 -54.43 -10.39
C SER A 11 1.26 -53.27 -10.74
N CYS A 12 -0.04 -53.51 -10.91
CA CYS A 12 -1.03 -52.44 -11.13
C CYS A 12 -1.19 -51.59 -9.88
N GLU A 13 -1.39 -52.22 -8.72
CA GLU A 13 -1.53 -51.51 -7.43
C GLU A 13 -0.28 -50.70 -7.07
N ARG A 14 0.93 -51.21 -7.37
CA ARG A 14 2.17 -50.44 -7.19
C ARG A 14 2.29 -49.26 -8.14
N LYS A 15 1.80 -49.36 -9.37
CA LYS A 15 1.78 -48.23 -10.32
C LYS A 15 0.78 -47.16 -9.88
N GLU A 16 -0.42 -47.56 -9.47
CA GLU A 16 -1.44 -46.63 -8.96
C GLU A 16 -0.95 -45.88 -7.73
N ARG A 17 -0.39 -46.56 -6.72
CA ARG A 17 0.16 -45.90 -5.51
C ARG A 17 1.27 -44.89 -5.82
N ARG A 18 2.14 -45.18 -6.78
CA ARG A 18 3.19 -44.23 -7.21
C ARG A 18 2.62 -42.99 -7.90
N THR A 19 1.51 -43.15 -8.62
CA THR A 19 0.84 -42.03 -9.30
C THR A 19 -0.08 -41.22 -8.38
N SER A 20 -0.66 -41.82 -7.34
CA SER A 20 -1.45 -41.11 -6.33
C SER A 20 -0.56 -40.25 -5.44
N ASP A 21 0.57 -40.80 -4.96
CA ASP A 21 1.52 -40.06 -4.12
C ASP A 21 2.12 -38.85 -4.86
N GLY A 22 2.33 -38.96 -6.17
CA GLY A 22 2.79 -37.86 -7.02
C GLY A 22 1.75 -36.75 -7.16
N ARG A 23 0.48 -37.11 -7.37
CA ARG A 23 -0.62 -36.14 -7.49
C ARG A 23 -0.92 -35.44 -6.16
N GLU A 24 -0.87 -36.16 -5.04
CA GLU A 24 -1.05 -35.57 -3.71
C GLU A 24 0.06 -34.57 -3.37
N LYS A 25 1.32 -34.90 -3.68
CA LYS A 25 2.45 -33.96 -3.51
C LYS A 25 2.32 -32.73 -4.40
N GLU A 26 1.88 -32.91 -5.65
CA GLU A 26 1.65 -31.78 -6.55
C GLU A 26 0.49 -30.89 -6.08
N GLN A 27 -0.58 -31.50 -5.57
CA GLN A 27 -1.73 -30.79 -5.01
C GLN A 27 -1.36 -30.03 -3.73
N ALA A 28 -0.56 -30.63 -2.84
CA ALA A 28 -0.02 -29.98 -1.67
C ALA A 28 0.88 -28.79 -2.04
N ASN A 29 1.75 -28.95 -3.04
CA ASN A 29 2.58 -27.84 -3.54
C ASN A 29 1.75 -26.69 -4.12
N ARG A 30 0.70 -27.00 -4.89
CA ARG A 30 -0.24 -25.97 -5.39
C ARG A 30 -0.94 -25.25 -4.25
N GLN A 31 -1.38 -25.97 -3.22
CA GLN A 31 -2.03 -25.38 -2.06
C GLN A 31 -1.08 -24.45 -1.30
N VAL A 32 0.18 -24.84 -1.09
CA VAL A 32 1.21 -24.02 -0.44
C VAL A 32 1.49 -22.74 -1.25
N MET A 33 1.56 -22.83 -2.58
CA MET A 33 1.76 -21.66 -3.43
C MET A 33 0.59 -20.67 -3.35
N MET A 34 -0.65 -21.17 -3.27
CA MET A 34 -1.84 -20.31 -3.10
C MET A 34 -1.83 -19.61 -1.74
N THR A 35 -1.53 -20.32 -0.65
CA THR A 35 -1.50 -19.72 0.69
C THR A 35 -0.34 -18.73 0.86
N MET A 36 0.82 -19.01 0.25
CA MET A 36 1.93 -18.05 0.20
C MET A 36 1.57 -16.78 -0.58
N LYS A 37 0.82 -16.92 -1.68
CA LYS A 37 0.34 -15.76 -2.46
C LYS A 37 -0.61 -14.90 -1.66
N GLU A 38 -1.60 -15.49 -1.00
CA GLU A 38 -2.56 -14.79 -0.13
C GLU A 38 -1.87 -14.12 1.07
N ALA A 39 -0.90 -14.81 1.69
CA ALA A 39 -0.14 -14.25 2.81
C ALA A 39 0.72 -13.04 2.37
N LYS A 40 1.31 -13.10 1.17
CA LYS A 40 2.07 -11.98 0.60
C LYS A 40 1.19 -10.77 0.34
N GLU A 41 -0.02 -10.97 -0.17
CA GLU A 41 -1.00 -9.91 -0.44
C GLU A 41 -1.47 -9.24 0.87
N LYS A 42 -1.75 -10.03 1.92
CA LYS A 42 -2.07 -9.49 3.25
C LYS A 42 -0.92 -8.71 3.88
N LEU A 43 0.31 -9.21 3.75
CA LEU A 43 1.50 -8.51 4.27
C LEU A 43 1.70 -7.16 3.59
N THR A 44 1.42 -7.06 2.29
CA THR A 44 1.53 -5.79 1.56
C THR A 44 0.48 -4.78 2.01
N ASP A 45 -0.75 -5.23 2.29
CA ASP A 45 -1.82 -4.35 2.75
C ASP A 45 -1.56 -3.83 4.18
N GLU A 46 -1.13 -4.69 5.10
CA GLU A 46 -0.82 -4.31 6.49
C GLU A 46 0.38 -3.34 6.58
N GLN A 47 1.43 -3.60 5.81
CA GLN A 47 2.58 -2.69 5.74
C GLN A 47 2.18 -1.32 5.16
N PHE A 48 1.30 -1.31 4.15
CA PHE A 48 0.80 -0.08 3.54
C PHE A 48 -0.06 0.74 4.50
N ILE A 49 -0.93 0.08 5.29
CA ILE A 49 -1.76 0.74 6.32
C ILE A 49 -0.87 1.36 7.41
N THR A 50 0.09 0.60 7.92
CA THR A 50 0.95 1.04 9.02
C THR A 50 1.81 2.25 8.60
N PHE A 51 2.34 2.23 7.39
CA PHE A 51 3.14 3.31 6.84
C PHE A 51 2.35 4.60 6.60
N ASN A 52 1.15 4.50 6.04
CA ASN A 52 0.29 5.66 5.82
C ASN A 52 -0.20 6.27 7.13
N ASN A 53 -0.55 5.43 8.11
CA ASN A 53 -0.94 5.91 9.44
C ASN A 53 0.19 6.72 10.08
N HIS A 54 1.44 6.23 10.02
CA HIS A 54 2.58 6.94 10.59
C HIS A 54 2.78 8.34 9.98
N ARG A 55 2.70 8.47 8.64
CA ARG A 55 2.83 9.77 7.95
C ARG A 55 1.72 10.75 8.31
N GLN A 56 0.50 10.27 8.46
CA GLN A 56 -0.62 11.12 8.90
C GLN A 56 -0.41 11.61 10.34
N TYR A 57 0.08 10.76 11.24
CA TYR A 57 0.41 11.16 12.61
C TYR A 57 1.50 12.24 12.66
N GLU A 58 2.54 12.14 11.84
CA GLU A 58 3.61 13.15 11.80
C GLU A 58 3.10 14.52 11.30
N LEU A 59 2.27 14.52 10.24
CA LEU A 59 1.70 15.76 9.72
C LEU A 59 0.70 16.38 10.71
N GLN A 60 -0.07 15.55 11.40
CA GLN A 60 -0.99 15.98 12.45
C GLN A 60 -0.24 16.58 13.65
N ASP A 61 0.84 15.93 14.10
CA ASP A 61 1.68 16.42 15.19
C ASP A 61 2.36 17.75 14.84
N PHE A 62 2.90 17.86 13.62
CA PHE A 62 3.45 19.12 13.11
C PHE A 62 2.40 20.23 13.11
N SER A 63 1.20 19.93 12.62
CA SER A 63 0.09 20.88 12.55
C SER A 63 -0.30 21.39 13.94
N ASN A 64 -0.38 20.51 14.93
CA ASN A 64 -0.68 20.87 16.31
C ASN A 64 0.40 21.79 16.90
N ARG A 65 1.69 21.41 16.75
CA ARG A 65 2.82 22.23 17.23
C ARG A 65 2.88 23.60 16.56
N PHE A 66 2.54 23.67 15.27
CA PHE A 66 2.47 24.93 14.53
C PHE A 66 1.38 25.84 15.09
N CYS A 67 0.17 25.31 15.33
CA CYS A 67 -0.93 26.07 15.93
C CYS A 67 -0.60 26.56 17.35
N GLU A 68 -0.03 25.70 18.19
CA GLU A 68 0.42 26.07 19.54
C GLU A 68 1.44 27.22 19.49
N LYS A 69 2.40 27.13 18.55
CA LYS A 69 3.43 28.15 18.42
C LYS A 69 2.88 29.47 17.88
N ALA A 70 1.97 29.44 16.91
CA ALA A 70 1.26 30.62 16.44
C ALA A 70 0.48 31.29 17.57
N GLY A 71 -0.24 30.50 18.39
CA GLY A 71 -0.95 30.99 19.56
C GLY A 71 -0.03 31.66 20.58
N SER A 72 1.19 31.16 20.77
CA SER A 72 2.20 31.80 21.64
C SER A 72 2.63 33.21 21.18
N TYR A 73 2.41 33.52 19.90
CA TYR A 73 2.64 34.84 19.30
C TYR A 73 1.36 35.67 19.16
N ALA A 74 0.26 35.25 19.79
CA ALA A 74 -1.08 35.83 19.61
C ALA A 74 -1.55 35.84 18.15
N MET A 75 -1.11 34.85 17.36
CA MET A 75 -1.56 34.62 16.00
C MET A 75 -2.55 33.47 15.97
N GLU A 76 -3.56 33.58 15.10
CA GLU A 76 -4.52 32.52 14.84
C GLU A 76 -4.26 31.90 13.46
N VAL A 77 -4.27 30.58 13.39
CA VAL A 77 -4.21 29.84 12.12
C VAL A 77 -5.64 29.60 11.67
N SER A 78 -6.01 30.21 10.55
CA SER A 78 -7.34 30.05 9.96
C SER A 78 -7.51 28.65 9.36
N THR A 79 -8.49 27.90 9.85
CA THR A 79 -8.88 26.58 9.34
C THR A 79 -9.50 26.63 7.94
N GLU A 80 -9.97 27.81 7.49
CA GLU A 80 -10.55 28.00 6.15
C GLU A 80 -9.48 28.14 5.06
N THR A 81 -8.37 28.78 5.41
CA THR A 81 -7.27 29.05 4.46
C THR A 81 -6.23 27.95 4.45
N LEU A 82 -6.11 27.21 5.55
CA LEU A 82 -5.21 26.08 5.65
C LEU A 82 -5.83 24.84 5.02
N LYS A 83 -5.06 24.21 4.13
CA LYS A 83 -5.52 23.09 3.33
C LYS A 83 -4.41 22.07 3.21
N THR A 84 -4.79 20.81 3.07
CA THR A 84 -3.83 19.72 2.88
C THR A 84 -3.79 19.33 1.41
N VAL A 85 -2.60 19.12 0.86
CA VAL A 85 -2.40 18.55 -0.47
C VAL A 85 -1.50 17.34 -0.34
N VAL A 86 -1.98 16.20 -0.84
CA VAL A 86 -1.23 14.95 -0.86
C VAL A 86 -0.59 14.82 -2.22
N ASN A 87 0.73 15.06 -2.30
CA ASN A 87 1.47 14.85 -3.54
C ASN A 87 1.82 13.36 -3.68
N SER A 88 1.02 12.61 -4.42
CA SER A 88 1.14 11.15 -4.54
C SER A 88 0.56 10.66 -5.85
N THR A 89 1.25 9.73 -6.51
CA THR A 89 0.71 8.99 -7.66
C THR A 89 -0.36 7.98 -7.28
N ASN A 90 -0.49 7.67 -5.98
CA ASN A 90 -1.48 6.75 -5.45
C ASN A 90 -2.70 7.52 -4.95
N ASN A 91 -3.87 6.89 -4.97
CA ASN A 91 -5.12 7.48 -4.50
C ASN A 91 -5.19 7.45 -2.95
N THR A 92 -4.28 8.19 -2.33
CA THR A 92 -4.13 8.37 -0.88
C THR A 92 -4.78 9.67 -0.46
N SER A 93 -5.46 9.65 0.68
CA SER A 93 -6.01 10.84 1.33
C SER A 93 -5.30 11.11 2.65
N ALA A 94 -5.33 12.37 3.07
CA ALA A 94 -4.85 12.77 4.38
C ALA A 94 -6.05 13.11 5.28
N ASP A 95 -6.13 12.47 6.45
CA ASP A 95 -7.13 12.78 7.46
C ASP A 95 -6.49 13.63 8.56
N ILE A 96 -6.43 14.95 8.33
CA ILE A 96 -5.81 15.91 9.25
C ILE A 96 -6.91 16.77 9.87
N ASN A 97 -6.90 16.83 11.19
CA ASN A 97 -7.79 17.68 11.97
C ASN A 97 -7.00 18.86 12.54
N MET A 98 -7.57 20.04 12.56
CA MET A 98 -6.96 21.20 13.18
C MET A 98 -8.02 22.01 13.93
N ASN A 99 -7.74 22.36 15.18
CA ASN A 99 -8.67 23.07 16.06
C ASN A 99 -10.06 22.41 16.18
N GLY A 100 -10.14 21.08 16.01
CA GLY A 100 -11.40 20.32 16.04
C GLY A 100 -12.08 20.14 14.68
N ASP A 101 -11.63 20.84 13.64
CA ASP A 101 -12.19 20.74 12.29
C ASP A 101 -11.33 19.89 11.37
N LYS A 102 -11.97 19.07 10.54
CA LYS A 102 -11.29 18.29 9.50
C LYS A 102 -10.89 19.20 8.34
N GLN A 103 -9.62 19.16 7.96
CA GLN A 103 -9.12 19.95 6.84
C GLN A 103 -9.64 19.43 5.50
N LYS A 104 -9.90 20.36 4.58
CA LYS A 104 -10.20 20.00 3.19
C LYS A 104 -8.92 19.61 2.47
N GLU A 105 -8.98 18.48 1.78
CA GLU A 105 -7.94 18.05 0.84
C GLU A 105 -8.17 18.75 -0.51
N GLU A 106 -7.15 19.42 -1.03
CA GLU A 106 -7.19 20.04 -2.36
C GLU A 106 -6.37 19.26 -3.38
N THR A 107 -6.77 19.40 -4.65
CA THR A 107 -6.10 18.79 -5.79
C THR A 107 -4.84 19.55 -6.22
N SER A 108 -4.67 20.79 -5.76
CA SER A 108 -3.48 21.60 -6.01
C SER A 108 -3.28 22.66 -4.94
N PHE A 109 -2.04 23.06 -4.70
CA PHE A 109 -1.67 24.13 -3.77
C PHE A 109 -0.89 25.22 -4.50
N LYS A 110 -1.29 26.48 -4.36
CA LYS A 110 -0.54 27.60 -4.92
C LYS A 110 0.37 28.21 -3.86
N TYR A 111 1.66 28.21 -4.11
CA TYR A 111 2.68 28.79 -3.23
C TYR A 111 3.59 29.74 -4.01
N LEU A 112 3.63 31.01 -3.60
CA LEU A 112 4.52 32.03 -4.18
C LEU A 112 4.49 32.13 -5.72
N GLY A 113 3.33 31.91 -6.32
CA GLY A 113 3.14 31.99 -7.78
C GLY A 113 3.30 30.65 -8.51
N GLU A 114 3.82 29.63 -7.84
CA GLU A 114 3.91 28.27 -8.37
C GLU A 114 2.72 27.42 -7.90
N THR A 115 2.34 26.43 -8.70
CA THR A 115 1.23 25.51 -8.40
C THR A 115 1.79 24.11 -8.24
N LEU A 116 1.56 23.50 -7.08
CA LEU A 116 1.90 22.12 -6.75
C LEU A 116 0.67 21.23 -6.98
N PRO A 117 0.66 20.35 -7.99
CA PRO A 117 -0.44 19.43 -8.24
C PRO A 117 -0.38 18.19 -7.34
N LYS A 118 -1.52 17.50 -7.20
CA LYS A 118 -1.67 16.21 -6.51
C LYS A 118 -0.90 15.06 -7.17
N ASP A 119 -0.65 15.15 -8.47
CA ASP A 119 -0.33 14.02 -9.38
C ASP A 119 1.04 13.34 -9.18
N GLY A 120 1.77 13.61 -8.09
CA GLY A 120 3.07 12.97 -7.83
C GLY A 120 4.24 13.56 -8.60
N ILE A 121 3.99 14.51 -9.50
CA ILE A 121 5.00 15.11 -10.37
C ILE A 121 5.68 16.26 -9.61
N THR A 122 6.97 16.12 -9.33
CA THR A 122 7.78 17.21 -8.79
C THR A 122 8.04 18.25 -9.89
N MET A 123 8.07 19.54 -9.54
CA MET A 123 8.31 20.61 -10.52
C MET A 123 9.64 20.47 -11.27
N GLU A 124 10.63 19.78 -10.70
CA GLU A 124 11.88 19.43 -11.38
C GLU A 124 11.65 18.55 -12.62
N THR A 125 10.72 17.61 -12.53
CA THR A 125 10.39 16.70 -13.63
C THR A 125 9.69 17.44 -14.77
N GLU A 126 8.83 18.40 -14.44
CA GLU A 126 8.14 19.25 -15.42
C GLU A 126 9.08 20.28 -16.07
N ALA A 127 10.01 20.86 -15.29
CA ALA A 127 11.04 21.77 -15.79
C ALA A 127 12.04 21.08 -16.72
N MET A 128 12.37 19.81 -16.47
CA MET A 128 13.17 18.99 -17.40
C MET A 128 12.39 18.66 -18.68
N ALA A 129 11.09 18.35 -18.58
CA ALA A 129 10.26 18.07 -19.76
C ALA A 129 10.12 19.28 -20.69
N ARG A 130 10.03 20.50 -20.13
CA ARG A 130 9.94 21.75 -20.92
C ARG A 130 11.26 22.20 -21.54
N ARG A 131 12.42 21.76 -21.03
CA ARG A 131 13.75 22.09 -21.61
C ARG A 131 14.14 21.19 -22.78
N ASN A 132 13.45 20.06 -22.97
CA ASN A 132 13.72 19.09 -24.03
C ASN A 132 12.70 19.18 -25.19
N MET A 133 11.89 20.25 -25.24
CA MET A 133 11.07 20.63 -26.39
C MET A 133 11.65 21.89 -27.03
#